data_AF-A0A2M9KIB1-F1
#
_entry.id   AF-A0A2M9KIB1-F1
#
_cell.length_a   1.000
_cell.length_b   1.000
_cell.length_c   1.000
_cell.angle_alpha   90.00
_cell.angle_beta   90.00
_cell.angle_gamma   90.00
#
_symmetry.space_group_name_H-M   'P 1'
#
loop_
_entity.id
_entity.type
_entity.pdbx_description
1 polymer ?
#
loop_
_entity_poly.entity_id
_entity_poly.type
_entity_poly.pdbx_seq_one_letter_code
_entity_poly.pdbx_strand_id
1 'polypeptide(L)'
;MQRVTRFTSEFGTTGGYRPPGPAERTALVDAVSPLFDGNAEDARTRLAELDYALDTFTDKASGRRFAEVSDAAARRGSANRGWGRVYMELGTPPRWSVQVPHPVADRDTERLGVKVLRGAPGGVMVLAGAHRKAGEDSVDEGSEDPGAGDAADMAHRTDSVFHSVIAELTRRGLPGIQLHGFADDSIPGTDSVVSTGAGETAVKDAGLLAGKLRDRNVKVCRAWTNHCKLSGQTNKQGRLAAEQDTRFLHVELSRSVRASPRRMTGAAEAITVVTTGWSKAQSQSQSQSLP
;
A
#
# COMPACT_ATOMS: atom_id res chain seq x y z
N MET A 1 12.49 -5.91 -6.73
CA MET A 1 12.10 -4.89 -7.74
C MET A 1 11.48 -5.51 -8.98
N GLN A 2 12.17 -6.40 -9.72
CA GLN A 2 11.66 -6.97 -10.97
C GLN A 2 10.30 -7.69 -10.85
N ARG A 3 10.04 -8.43 -9.76
CA ARG A 3 8.74 -9.09 -9.50
C ARG A 3 7.56 -8.12 -9.51
N VAL A 4 7.69 -7.02 -8.75
CA VAL A 4 6.65 -5.98 -8.63
C VAL A 4 6.43 -5.25 -9.95
N THR A 5 7.50 -4.81 -10.61
CA THR A 5 7.37 -4.07 -11.88
C THR A 5 6.87 -4.94 -13.02
N ARG A 6 7.18 -6.25 -13.01
CA ARG A 6 6.63 -7.21 -13.98
C ARG A 6 5.12 -7.35 -13.77
N PHE A 7 4.70 -7.59 -12.52
CA PHE A 7 3.29 -7.69 -12.18
C PHE A 7 2.51 -6.45 -12.62
N THR A 8 3.00 -5.24 -12.32
CA THR A 8 2.27 -4.02 -12.66
C THR A 8 2.30 -3.68 -14.15
N SER A 9 3.28 -4.20 -14.91
CA SER A 9 3.34 -4.02 -16.37
C SER A 9 2.28 -4.81 -17.14
N GLU A 10 1.64 -5.78 -16.50
CA GLU A 10 0.61 -6.62 -17.11
C GLU A 10 -0.78 -5.94 -17.16
N PHE A 11 -0.92 -4.77 -16.53
CA PHE A 11 -2.20 -4.07 -16.41
C PHE A 11 -2.38 -2.95 -17.46
N GLY A 12 -3.48 -3.04 -18.20
CA GLY A 12 -4.00 -1.96 -19.03
C GLY A 12 -4.83 -0.96 -18.23
N THR A 13 -5.29 0.11 -18.90
CA THR A 13 -6.16 1.14 -18.29
C THR A 13 -7.61 0.68 -18.11
N THR A 14 -8.04 -0.32 -18.89
CA THR A 14 -9.38 -0.92 -18.90
C THR A 14 -9.25 -2.44 -18.69
N GLY A 15 -10.22 -3.04 -18.00
CA GLY A 15 -10.25 -4.47 -17.68
C GLY A 15 -9.31 -4.93 -16.56
N GLY A 16 -9.39 -6.23 -16.24
CA GLY A 16 -8.46 -6.88 -15.30
C GLY A 16 -8.76 -6.71 -13.81
N TYR A 17 -9.96 -6.23 -13.44
CA TYR A 17 -10.44 -6.23 -12.06
C TYR A 17 -11.81 -6.90 -11.94
N ARG A 18 -11.90 -7.94 -11.12
CA ARG A 18 -13.15 -8.57 -10.69
C ARG A 18 -13.44 -8.15 -9.26
N PRO A 19 -14.52 -7.42 -8.96
CA PRO A 19 -14.88 -7.12 -7.57
C PRO A 19 -15.02 -8.42 -6.74
N PRO A 20 -14.40 -8.51 -5.55
CA PRO A 20 -14.55 -9.66 -4.68
C PRO A 20 -15.91 -9.64 -3.95
N GLY A 21 -16.53 -10.80 -3.79
CA GLY A 21 -17.69 -10.96 -2.92
C GLY A 21 -17.33 -10.89 -1.42
N PRO A 22 -18.31 -10.71 -0.51
CA PRO A 22 -18.04 -10.66 0.93
C PRO A 22 -17.31 -11.90 1.47
N ALA A 23 -17.73 -13.10 1.06
CA ALA A 23 -17.10 -14.35 1.48
C ALA A 23 -15.64 -14.47 1.00
N GLU A 24 -15.34 -14.01 -0.22
CA GLU A 24 -13.98 -14.03 -0.77
C GLU A 24 -13.06 -13.10 0.00
N ARG A 25 -13.55 -11.91 0.41
CA ARG A 25 -12.78 -10.97 1.24
C ARG A 25 -12.47 -11.55 2.61
N THR A 26 -13.46 -12.13 3.28
CA THR A 26 -13.28 -12.78 4.59
C THR A 26 -12.30 -13.95 4.48
N ALA A 27 -12.53 -14.87 3.54
CA ALA A 27 -11.67 -16.03 3.36
C ALA A 27 -10.22 -15.64 3.08
N LEU A 28 -9.98 -14.63 2.25
CA LEU A 28 -8.62 -14.17 1.99
C LEU A 28 -7.95 -13.57 3.23
N VAL A 29 -8.66 -12.78 4.03
CA VAL A 29 -8.13 -12.25 5.30
C VAL A 29 -7.79 -13.40 6.26
N ASP A 30 -8.66 -14.40 6.37
CA ASP A 30 -8.43 -15.59 7.21
C ASP A 30 -7.25 -16.43 6.72
N ALA A 31 -7.00 -16.44 5.41
CA ALA A 31 -5.89 -17.15 4.80
C ALA A 31 -4.54 -16.42 4.93
N VAL A 32 -4.53 -15.07 4.87
CA VAL A 32 -3.29 -14.29 5.05
C VAL A 32 -2.93 -14.06 6.52
N SER A 33 -3.91 -14.09 7.42
CA SER A 33 -3.67 -13.80 8.85
C SER A 33 -2.58 -14.67 9.51
N PRO A 34 -2.54 -16.01 9.30
CA PRO A 34 -1.47 -16.83 9.86
C PRO A 34 -0.07 -16.41 9.42
N LEU A 35 0.08 -15.81 8.22
CA LEU A 35 1.36 -15.28 7.75
C LEU A 35 1.82 -14.12 8.64
N PHE A 36 0.90 -13.23 9.04
CA PHE A 36 1.21 -12.13 9.95
C PHE A 36 1.59 -12.62 11.36
N ASP A 37 1.12 -13.81 11.73
CA ASP A 37 1.46 -14.50 12.98
C ASP A 37 2.74 -15.35 12.89
N GLY A 38 3.44 -15.31 11.75
CA GLY A 38 4.68 -16.06 11.51
C GLY A 38 4.47 -17.51 11.08
N ASN A 39 3.22 -17.95 10.87
CA ASN A 39 2.87 -19.28 10.41
C ASN A 39 2.67 -19.31 8.89
N ALA A 40 3.79 -19.28 8.15
CA ALA A 40 3.78 -19.26 6.69
C ALA A 40 3.26 -20.58 6.06
N GLU A 41 3.35 -21.71 6.76
CA GLU A 41 2.86 -23.00 6.26
C GLU A 41 1.34 -23.08 6.30
N ASP A 42 0.71 -22.67 7.41
CA ASP A 42 -0.75 -22.60 7.52
C ASP A 42 -1.33 -21.59 6.51
N ALA A 43 -0.71 -20.41 6.40
CA ALA A 43 -1.11 -19.43 5.40
C ALA A 43 -1.01 -19.98 3.97
N ARG A 44 0.04 -20.74 3.64
CA ARG A 44 0.20 -21.33 2.31
C ARG A 44 -0.93 -22.32 2.00
N THR A 45 -1.29 -23.18 2.96
CA THR A 45 -2.39 -24.15 2.79
C THR A 45 -3.71 -23.43 2.52
N ARG A 46 -4.07 -22.46 3.37
CA ARG A 46 -5.33 -21.71 3.23
C ARG A 46 -5.39 -20.84 1.98
N LEU A 47 -4.27 -20.24 1.58
CA LEU A 47 -4.21 -19.45 0.35
C LEU A 47 -4.37 -20.33 -0.89
N ALA A 48 -3.83 -21.55 -0.89
CA ALA A 48 -3.98 -22.48 -2.00
C ALA A 48 -5.45 -22.87 -2.25
N GLU A 49 -6.27 -22.95 -1.21
CA GLU A 49 -7.72 -23.20 -1.31
C GLU A 49 -8.49 -22.05 -2.00
N LEU A 50 -7.90 -20.86 -2.08
CA LEU A 50 -8.50 -19.66 -2.69
C LEU A 50 -7.89 -19.30 -4.05
N ASP A 51 -7.16 -20.24 -4.65
CA ASP A 51 -6.33 -20.02 -5.83
C ASP A 51 -5.33 -18.87 -5.64
N TYR A 52 -4.75 -18.76 -4.45
CA TYR A 52 -3.59 -17.91 -4.16
C TYR A 52 -2.32 -18.74 -3.97
N ALA A 53 -1.19 -18.16 -4.33
CA ALA A 53 0.13 -18.71 -4.08
C ALA A 53 0.83 -17.88 -3.00
N LEU A 54 1.51 -18.58 -2.09
CA LEU A 54 2.47 -18.00 -1.16
C LEU A 54 3.87 -18.49 -1.55
N ASP A 55 4.60 -17.62 -2.25
CA ASP A 55 5.99 -17.84 -2.61
C ASP A 55 6.93 -17.18 -1.59
N THR A 56 8.14 -17.70 -1.46
CA THR A 56 9.20 -17.03 -0.69
C THR A 56 10.43 -16.78 -1.55
N PHE A 57 11.11 -15.66 -1.32
CA PHE A 57 12.32 -15.32 -2.04
C PHE A 57 13.27 -14.48 -1.18
N THR A 58 14.56 -14.53 -1.51
CA THR A 58 15.57 -13.65 -0.92
C THR A 58 15.76 -12.44 -1.82
N ASP A 59 15.58 -11.25 -1.29
CA ASP A 59 15.87 -10.02 -2.02
C ASP A 59 17.37 -9.83 -2.14
N LYS A 60 17.90 -9.88 -3.36
CA LYS A 60 19.36 -9.77 -3.59
C LYS A 60 19.96 -8.44 -3.12
N ALA A 61 19.16 -7.37 -3.05
CA ALA A 61 19.67 -6.05 -2.69
C ALA A 61 19.79 -5.86 -1.16
N SER A 62 18.86 -6.42 -0.39
CA SER A 62 18.88 -6.32 1.08
C SER A 62 19.35 -7.58 1.80
N GLY A 63 19.42 -8.72 1.12
CA GLY A 63 19.65 -10.05 1.73
C GLY A 63 18.46 -10.58 2.56
N ARG A 64 17.39 -9.80 2.72
CA ARG A 64 16.21 -10.15 3.53
C ARG A 64 15.31 -11.11 2.75
N ARG A 65 14.66 -12.01 3.49
CA ARG A 65 13.66 -12.95 2.94
C ARG A 65 12.28 -12.31 2.97
N PHE A 66 11.51 -12.54 1.92
CA PHE A 66 10.14 -12.06 1.80
C PHE A 66 9.21 -13.19 1.40
N ALA A 67 7.97 -13.15 1.91
CA ALA A 67 6.83 -13.84 1.35
C ALA A 67 6.13 -12.94 0.33
N GLU A 68 5.61 -13.55 -0.71
CA GLU A 68 4.75 -12.96 -1.73
C GLU A 68 3.45 -13.75 -1.79
N VAL A 69 2.35 -13.09 -1.42
CA VAL A 69 0.99 -13.59 -1.61
C VAL A 69 0.49 -13.00 -2.91
N SER A 70 0.18 -13.87 -3.87
CA SER A 70 -0.25 -13.47 -5.21
C SER A 70 -1.33 -14.39 -5.72
N ASP A 71 -2.21 -13.86 -6.57
CA ASP A 71 -3.24 -14.64 -7.23
C ASP A 71 -2.58 -15.76 -8.08
N ALA A 72 -2.84 -17.02 -7.73
CA ALA A 72 -2.34 -18.19 -8.46
C ALA A 72 -3.06 -18.39 -9.79
N ALA A 73 -4.10 -17.60 -10.07
CA ALA A 73 -4.74 -17.51 -11.37
C ALA A 73 -3.77 -17.07 -12.50
N ALA A 74 -2.52 -16.73 -12.20
CA ALA A 74 -1.48 -16.55 -13.21
C ALA A 74 -1.00 -17.87 -13.89
N ARG A 75 -1.56 -19.04 -13.56
CA ARG A 75 -1.42 -20.27 -14.36
C ARG A 75 -2.19 -20.11 -15.68
N ARG A 76 -1.60 -20.53 -16.81
CA ARG A 76 -2.17 -20.37 -18.17
C ARG A 76 -3.67 -20.75 -18.19
N GLY A 77 -4.54 -19.79 -18.45
CA GLY A 77 -5.98 -20.01 -18.68
C GLY A 77 -6.92 -19.34 -17.67
N SER A 78 -6.45 -18.88 -16.51
CA SER A 78 -7.26 -18.06 -15.59
C SER A 78 -6.85 -16.60 -15.68
N ALA A 79 -7.82 -15.69 -15.76
CA ALA A 79 -7.55 -14.26 -15.73
C ALA A 79 -7.20 -13.82 -14.30
N ASN A 80 -6.10 -13.10 -14.12
CA ASN A 80 -5.77 -12.41 -12.86
C ASN A 80 -7.00 -11.60 -12.40
N ARG A 81 -7.46 -11.79 -11.15
CA ARG A 81 -8.67 -11.13 -10.63
C ARG A 81 -8.47 -9.64 -10.36
N GLY A 82 -7.24 -9.16 -10.43
CA GLY A 82 -6.89 -7.75 -10.18
C GLY A 82 -6.84 -7.37 -8.70
N TRP A 83 -6.91 -8.35 -7.79
CA TRP A 83 -6.99 -8.12 -6.35
C TRP A 83 -5.68 -7.63 -5.72
N GLY A 84 -4.56 -7.80 -6.42
CA GLY A 84 -3.27 -7.29 -5.97
C GLY A 84 -2.34 -8.34 -5.39
N ARG A 85 -1.32 -7.87 -4.68
CA ARG A 85 -0.30 -8.70 -4.03
C ARG A 85 0.02 -8.16 -2.64
N VAL A 86 0.40 -9.07 -1.75
CA VAL A 86 0.95 -8.74 -0.43
C VAL A 86 2.39 -9.23 -0.38
N TYR A 87 3.31 -8.38 0.07
CA TYR A 87 4.69 -8.74 0.33
C TYR A 87 5.00 -8.50 1.80
N MET A 88 5.62 -9.47 2.47
CA MET A 88 5.95 -9.35 3.88
C MET A 88 7.36 -9.85 4.13
N GLU A 89 8.14 -9.13 4.93
CA GLU A 89 9.42 -9.66 5.41
C GLU A 89 9.21 -10.92 6.28
N LEU A 90 10.05 -11.93 6.06
CA LEU A 90 10.10 -13.13 6.89
C LEU A 90 11.18 -13.03 7.95
N GLY A 91 10.95 -13.68 9.10
CA GLY A 91 11.90 -13.73 10.21
C GLY A 91 11.87 -12.50 11.13
N THR A 92 11.02 -11.52 10.84
CA THR A 92 10.69 -10.41 11.74
C THR A 92 9.17 -10.24 11.79
N PRO A 93 8.55 -10.06 12.98
CA PRO A 93 7.11 -9.78 13.05
C PRO A 93 6.72 -8.52 12.27
N PRO A 94 5.51 -8.47 11.67
CA PRO A 94 4.98 -7.25 11.07
C PRO A 94 4.94 -6.09 12.07
N ARG A 95 5.45 -4.92 11.67
CA ARG A 95 5.55 -3.71 12.50
C ARG A 95 4.88 -2.49 11.88
N TRP A 96 4.70 -2.47 10.57
CA TRP A 96 4.15 -1.35 9.82
C TRP A 96 3.76 -1.80 8.40
N SER A 97 2.96 -0.99 7.72
CA SER A 97 2.57 -1.24 6.32
C SER A 97 2.89 -0.08 5.38
N VAL A 98 3.22 -0.41 4.14
CA VAL A 98 3.23 0.51 3.00
C VAL A 98 2.16 0.07 2.00
N GLN A 99 1.30 1.00 1.61
CA GLN A 99 0.10 0.72 0.84
C GLN A 99 0.20 1.45 -0.50
N VAL A 100 0.03 0.74 -1.60
CA VAL A 100 0.14 1.28 -2.96
C VAL A 100 -1.18 1.02 -3.70
N PRO A 101 -2.17 1.92 -3.57
CA PRO A 101 -3.51 1.72 -4.12
C PRO A 101 -3.55 1.92 -5.64
N HIS A 102 -2.65 2.71 -6.22
CA HIS A 102 -2.68 3.10 -7.64
C HIS A 102 -1.35 2.87 -8.38
N PRO A 103 -0.74 1.68 -8.34
CA PRO A 103 0.61 1.47 -8.89
C PRO A 103 0.77 1.80 -10.39
N VAL A 104 -0.30 1.66 -11.17
CA VAL A 104 -0.30 1.93 -12.61
C VAL A 104 -0.74 3.35 -12.93
N ALA A 105 -1.78 3.83 -12.23
CA ALA A 105 -2.31 5.18 -12.41
C ALA A 105 -1.29 6.24 -11.93
N ASP A 106 -0.74 6.01 -10.73
CA ASP A 106 0.25 6.86 -10.10
C ASP A 106 1.64 6.30 -10.41
N ARG A 107 1.98 6.23 -11.71
CA ARG A 107 3.20 5.59 -12.25
C ARG A 107 4.44 5.69 -11.35
N ASP A 108 5.13 4.57 -11.16
CA ASP A 108 6.32 4.40 -10.34
C ASP A 108 6.08 4.42 -8.81
N THR A 109 4.84 4.54 -8.32
CA THR A 109 4.54 4.37 -6.88
C THR A 109 4.82 2.94 -6.39
N GLU A 110 4.71 1.92 -7.25
CA GLU A 110 5.11 0.54 -6.95
C GLU A 110 6.62 0.41 -6.72
N ARG A 111 7.43 1.19 -7.46
CA ARG A 111 8.89 1.24 -7.27
C ARG A 111 9.24 1.92 -5.97
N LEU A 112 8.53 2.99 -5.64
CA LEU A 112 8.66 3.66 -4.35
C LEU A 112 8.27 2.72 -3.19
N GLY A 113 7.14 2.01 -3.31
CA GLY A 113 6.70 1.01 -2.33
C GLY A 113 7.76 -0.05 -2.05
N VAL A 114 8.41 -0.57 -3.09
CA VAL A 114 9.54 -1.52 -2.94
C VAL A 114 10.73 -0.89 -2.20
N LYS A 115 11.08 0.37 -2.51
CA LYS A 115 12.18 1.06 -1.82
C LYS A 115 11.84 1.28 -0.34
N VAL A 116 10.60 1.67 -0.03
CA VAL A 116 10.11 1.82 1.35
C VAL A 116 10.14 0.48 2.09
N LEU A 117 9.59 -0.58 1.50
CA LEU A 117 9.59 -1.95 2.07
C LEU A 117 10.99 -2.42 2.47
N ARG A 118 11.99 -2.11 1.63
CA ARG A 118 13.39 -2.47 1.89
C ARG A 118 14.07 -1.60 2.95
N GLY A 119 13.58 -0.39 3.20
CA GLY A 119 14.23 0.61 4.04
C GLY A 119 14.29 0.25 5.52
N ALA A 120 13.28 -0.44 6.04
CA ALA A 120 13.20 -0.81 7.45
C ALA A 120 12.70 -2.26 7.64
N PRO A 121 13.02 -2.92 8.77
CA PRO A 121 12.52 -4.26 9.11
C PRO A 121 11.04 -4.25 9.52
N GLY A 122 10.35 -5.39 9.39
CA GLY A 122 8.95 -5.59 9.79
C GLY A 122 7.92 -5.00 8.83
N GLY A 123 8.30 -4.66 7.60
CA GLY A 123 7.38 -4.05 6.64
C GLY A 123 6.46 -5.06 5.96
N VAL A 124 5.20 -4.68 5.80
CA VAL A 124 4.22 -5.32 4.92
C VAL A 124 3.88 -4.35 3.77
N MET A 125 4.02 -4.76 2.52
CA MET A 125 3.54 -4.00 1.37
C MET A 125 2.24 -4.60 0.85
N VAL A 126 1.19 -3.78 0.75
CA VAL A 126 -0.07 -4.14 0.08
C VAL A 126 -0.14 -3.35 -1.22
N LEU A 127 -0.19 -4.05 -2.34
CA LEU A 127 -0.12 -3.50 -3.69
C LEU A 127 -1.41 -3.83 -4.44
N ALA A 128 -2.13 -2.82 -4.93
CA ALA A 128 -3.32 -3.03 -5.75
C ALA A 128 -2.98 -3.73 -7.07
N GLY A 129 -3.93 -4.49 -7.61
CA GLY A 129 -3.73 -5.35 -8.78
C GLY A 129 -4.44 -4.88 -10.05
N ALA A 130 -4.86 -3.63 -10.14
CA ALA A 130 -5.48 -3.10 -11.35
C ALA A 130 -5.24 -1.59 -11.47
N HIS A 131 -5.46 -1.05 -12.68
CA HIS A 131 -5.53 0.39 -12.85
C HIS A 131 -6.74 0.94 -12.09
N ARG A 132 -6.65 2.13 -11.48
CA ARG A 132 -7.74 2.66 -10.63
C ARG A 132 -9.08 2.81 -11.37
N LYS A 133 -9.01 2.96 -12.69
CA LYS A 133 -10.16 3.03 -13.59
C LYS A 133 -10.68 1.67 -14.11
N ALA A 134 -10.18 0.57 -13.55
CA ALA A 134 -10.57 -0.77 -13.99
C ALA A 134 -11.86 -1.22 -13.30
N GLY A 135 -12.68 -1.97 -14.03
CA GLY A 135 -14.02 -2.39 -13.62
C GLY A 135 -15.05 -1.96 -14.66
N GLU A 136 -15.89 -2.91 -15.08
CA GLU A 136 -17.07 -2.79 -15.96
C GLU A 136 -16.86 -2.39 -17.44
N ASP A 137 -16.55 -3.40 -18.26
CA ASP A 137 -16.87 -3.45 -19.70
C ASP A 137 -18.37 -3.77 -19.95
N SER A 138 -19.28 -3.29 -19.10
CA SER A 138 -20.73 -3.36 -19.33
C SER A 138 -21.33 -1.96 -19.26
N VAL A 139 -20.81 -1.06 -20.08
CA VAL A 139 -21.63 0.03 -20.59
C VAL A 139 -22.46 -0.57 -21.74
N ASP A 140 -23.73 -0.87 -21.47
CA ASP A 140 -24.71 -0.70 -22.54
C ASP A 140 -24.54 0.73 -23.05
N GLU A 141 -24.32 0.90 -24.36
CA GLU A 141 -24.23 2.21 -24.99
C GLU A 141 -25.54 2.98 -24.71
N GLY A 142 -25.56 3.77 -23.63
CA GLY A 142 -26.73 4.53 -23.20
C GLY A 142 -26.95 4.70 -21.70
N SER A 143 -26.16 4.10 -20.80
CA SER A 143 -26.32 4.35 -19.36
C SER A 143 -25.65 5.66 -18.92
N GLU A 144 -26.44 6.56 -18.31
CA GLU A 144 -26.01 7.87 -17.80
C GLU A 144 -25.32 7.79 -16.41
N ASP A 145 -24.95 6.60 -15.93
CA ASP A 145 -24.31 6.43 -14.62
C ASP A 145 -22.76 6.52 -14.74
N PRO A 146 -22.11 7.60 -14.28
CA PRO A 146 -20.67 7.82 -14.49
C PRO A 146 -19.77 6.96 -13.59
N GLY A 147 -20.34 6.05 -12.77
CA GLY A 147 -19.64 5.34 -11.69
C GLY A 147 -19.03 3.97 -12.04
N ALA A 148 -19.31 3.41 -13.22
CA ALA A 148 -18.88 2.05 -13.60
C ALA A 148 -17.34 1.89 -13.67
N GLY A 149 -16.63 2.98 -14.02
CA GLY A 149 -15.20 2.96 -14.31
C GLY A 149 -14.24 3.13 -13.12
N ASP A 150 -14.67 3.08 -11.85
CA ASP A 150 -13.77 3.30 -10.68
C ASP A 150 -13.84 2.16 -9.64
N ALA A 151 -14.32 0.96 -10.02
CA ALA A 151 -14.43 -0.18 -9.09
C ALA A 151 -13.07 -0.61 -8.51
N ALA A 152 -11.97 -0.29 -9.19
CA ALA A 152 -10.61 -0.52 -8.76
C ALA A 152 -9.91 0.69 -8.08
N ASP A 153 -10.62 1.78 -7.77
CA ASP A 153 -10.05 2.91 -7.01
C ASP A 153 -9.91 2.56 -5.53
N MET A 154 -8.85 1.82 -5.20
CA MET A 154 -8.67 1.20 -3.88
C MET A 154 -8.63 2.19 -2.71
N ALA A 155 -8.27 3.45 -2.97
CA ALA A 155 -8.24 4.51 -1.97
C ALA A 155 -9.65 4.96 -1.53
N HIS A 156 -10.66 4.70 -2.38
CA HIS A 156 -12.05 5.10 -2.18
C HIS A 156 -13.01 3.92 -1.95
N ARG A 157 -12.50 2.68 -1.94
CA ARG A 157 -13.29 1.45 -1.74
C ARG A 157 -13.00 0.76 -0.40
N THR A 158 -14.04 0.18 0.19
CA THR A 158 -13.95 -0.69 1.39
C THR A 158 -14.22 -2.16 1.08
N ASP A 159 -14.79 -2.43 -0.09
CA ASP A 159 -15.23 -3.74 -0.56
C ASP A 159 -14.21 -4.40 -1.50
N SER A 160 -12.92 -4.12 -1.30
CA SER A 160 -11.81 -4.71 -2.03
C SER A 160 -10.93 -5.56 -1.14
N VAL A 161 -10.23 -6.52 -1.74
CA VAL A 161 -9.18 -7.29 -1.07
C VAL A 161 -8.09 -6.38 -0.49
N PHE A 162 -7.70 -5.34 -1.22
CA PHE A 162 -6.73 -4.35 -0.77
C PHE A 162 -7.16 -3.72 0.55
N HIS A 163 -8.41 -3.26 0.64
CA HIS A 163 -8.94 -2.70 1.88
C HIS A 163 -9.02 -3.74 2.99
N SER A 164 -9.49 -4.96 2.71
CA SER A 164 -9.64 -6.02 3.73
C SER A 164 -8.31 -6.41 4.37
N VAL A 165 -7.23 -6.53 3.60
CA VAL A 165 -5.89 -6.80 4.15
C VAL A 165 -5.40 -5.64 5.00
N ILE A 166 -5.60 -4.39 4.54
CA ILE A 166 -5.22 -3.21 5.32
C ILE A 166 -6.03 -3.10 6.61
N ALA A 167 -7.32 -3.41 6.57
CA ALA A 167 -8.17 -3.43 7.75
C ALA A 167 -7.66 -4.41 8.80
N GLU A 168 -7.19 -5.59 8.38
CA GLU A 168 -6.58 -6.56 9.31
C GLU A 168 -5.27 -6.05 9.92
N LEU A 169 -4.41 -5.38 9.13
CA LEU A 169 -3.18 -4.76 9.64
C LEU A 169 -3.49 -3.62 10.63
N THR A 170 -4.47 -2.77 10.31
CA THR A 170 -4.92 -1.68 11.19
C THR A 170 -5.53 -2.24 12.49
N ARG A 171 -6.33 -3.30 12.41
CA ARG A 171 -6.91 -3.98 13.59
C ARG A 171 -5.83 -4.54 14.52
N ARG A 172 -4.68 -4.95 13.95
CA ARG A 172 -3.49 -5.37 14.70
C ARG A 172 -2.65 -4.19 15.23
N GLY A 173 -3.11 -2.95 15.03
CA GLY A 173 -2.44 -1.72 15.48
C GLY A 173 -1.20 -1.34 14.66
N LEU A 174 -1.04 -1.88 13.45
CA LEU A 174 0.12 -1.55 12.62
C LEU A 174 -0.04 -0.18 11.97
N PRO A 175 0.92 0.75 12.15
CA PRO A 175 0.92 2.02 11.45
C PRO A 175 1.07 1.82 9.94
N GLY A 176 0.41 2.66 9.15
CA GLY A 176 0.40 2.57 7.68
C GLY A 176 0.85 3.85 6.98
N ILE A 177 1.55 3.70 5.85
CA ILE A 177 1.84 4.79 4.91
C ILE A 177 1.24 4.43 3.55
N GLN A 178 0.31 5.24 3.06
CA GLN A 178 -0.27 5.07 1.73
C GLN A 178 0.35 6.04 0.73
N LEU A 179 0.88 5.48 -0.36
CA LEU A 179 1.64 6.19 -1.38
C LEU A 179 0.78 6.48 -2.59
N HIS A 180 0.72 7.75 -2.96
CA HIS A 180 0.00 8.26 -4.13
C HIS A 180 0.92 9.12 -4.99
N GLY A 181 0.42 9.50 -6.15
CA GLY A 181 1.12 10.42 -7.01
C GLY A 181 0.24 11.29 -7.88
N PHE A 182 0.65 12.54 -8.05
CA PHE A 182 -0.02 13.52 -8.89
C PHE A 182 0.89 14.02 -10.03
N ALA A 183 0.31 14.58 -11.08
CA ALA A 183 1.05 15.25 -12.14
C ALA A 183 1.56 16.62 -11.67
N ASP A 184 2.74 17.07 -12.12
CA ASP A 184 3.37 18.30 -11.60
C ASP A 184 2.49 19.56 -11.75
N ASP A 185 1.62 19.59 -12.75
CA ASP A 185 0.67 20.67 -13.02
C ASP A 185 -0.58 20.66 -12.11
N SER A 186 -0.87 19.54 -11.44
CA SER A 186 -2.05 19.40 -10.57
C SER A 186 -1.93 20.26 -9.31
N ILE A 187 -0.70 20.44 -8.81
CA ILE A 187 -0.38 21.32 -7.67
C ILE A 187 0.94 22.06 -7.96
N PRO A 188 0.90 23.15 -8.77
CA PRO A 188 2.09 23.87 -9.17
C PRO A 188 2.92 24.33 -7.97
N GLY A 189 4.25 24.13 -8.04
CA GLY A 189 5.18 24.53 -6.99
C GLY A 189 5.22 23.61 -5.76
N THR A 190 4.45 22.52 -5.75
CA THR A 190 4.47 21.51 -4.69
C THR A 190 4.98 20.18 -5.23
N ASP A 191 5.96 19.57 -4.56
CA ASP A 191 6.50 18.27 -4.92
C ASP A 191 5.85 17.13 -4.13
N SER A 192 5.29 17.43 -2.94
CA SER A 192 4.66 16.44 -2.09
C SER A 192 3.55 17.05 -1.21
N VAL A 193 2.50 16.28 -0.95
CA VAL A 193 1.55 16.54 0.13
C VAL A 193 1.69 15.45 1.16
N VAL A 194 1.98 15.83 2.41
CA VAL A 194 2.04 14.90 3.54
C VAL A 194 0.86 15.20 4.45
N SER A 195 0.08 14.17 4.74
CA SER A 195 -1.16 14.25 5.51
C SER A 195 -1.28 13.06 6.45
N THR A 196 -2.08 13.23 7.50
CA THR A 196 -2.51 12.16 8.42
C THR A 196 -3.84 11.54 8.00
N GLY A 197 -4.36 11.91 6.82
CA GLY A 197 -5.67 11.50 6.34
C GLY A 197 -6.78 12.16 7.16
N ALA A 198 -7.73 11.37 7.64
CA ALA A 198 -8.83 11.83 8.47
C ALA A 198 -8.49 11.89 9.98
N GLY A 199 -7.40 11.25 10.41
CA GLY A 199 -7.01 11.17 11.81
C GLY A 199 -5.87 12.13 12.17
N GLU A 200 -5.54 12.20 13.47
CA GLU A 200 -4.50 13.09 14.00
C GLU A 200 -3.34 12.34 14.71
N THR A 201 -3.50 11.03 14.95
CA THR A 201 -2.54 10.20 15.71
C THR A 201 -1.13 10.21 15.14
N ALA A 202 -0.98 10.45 13.83
CA ALA A 202 0.31 10.45 13.14
C ALA A 202 0.92 11.85 12.90
N VAL A 203 0.41 12.93 13.51
CA VAL A 203 0.93 14.30 13.26
C VAL A 203 2.44 14.41 13.54
N LYS A 204 2.95 13.76 14.58
CA LYS A 204 4.39 13.73 14.88
C LYS A 204 5.19 13.04 13.77
N ASP A 205 4.69 11.90 13.27
CA ASP A 205 5.30 11.15 12.17
C ASP A 205 5.26 11.96 10.86
N ALA A 206 4.14 12.66 10.60
CA ALA A 206 3.97 13.53 9.43
C ALA A 206 4.95 14.71 9.45
N GLY A 207 5.15 15.33 10.63
CA GLY A 207 6.13 16.39 10.82
C GLY A 207 7.56 15.92 10.57
N LEU A 208 7.92 14.74 11.08
CA LEU A 208 9.22 14.11 10.84
C LEU A 208 9.44 13.82 9.35
N LEU A 209 8.45 13.22 8.68
CA LEU A 209 8.52 12.94 7.25
C LEU A 209 8.69 14.20 6.42
N ALA A 210 7.87 15.23 6.66
CA ALA A 210 7.94 16.49 5.94
C ALA A 210 9.30 17.18 6.13
N GLY A 211 9.87 17.13 7.34
CA GLY A 211 11.23 17.60 7.60
C GLY A 211 12.27 16.86 6.73
N LYS A 212 12.24 15.52 6.73
CA LYS A 212 13.20 14.70 5.97
C LYS A 212 13.05 14.80 4.45
N LEU A 213 11.85 15.08 3.96
CA LEU A 213 11.61 15.42 2.56
C LEU A 213 12.18 16.81 2.21
N ARG A 214 11.97 17.82 3.07
CA ARG A 214 12.53 19.16 2.88
C ARG A 214 14.06 19.18 2.90
N ASP A 215 14.69 18.41 3.79
CA ASP A 215 16.16 18.22 3.83
C ASP A 215 16.71 17.71 2.48
N ARG A 216 15.85 17.10 1.66
CA ARG A 216 16.16 16.55 0.33
C ARG A 216 15.64 17.40 -0.82
N ASN A 217 15.33 18.67 -0.55
CA ASN A 217 14.82 19.64 -1.52
C ASN A 217 13.50 19.23 -2.17
N VAL A 218 12.62 18.54 -1.43
CA VAL A 218 11.22 18.30 -1.82
C VAL A 218 10.37 19.41 -1.21
N LYS A 219 9.59 20.12 -2.04
CA LYS A 219 8.63 21.14 -1.60
C LYS A 219 7.37 20.45 -1.05
N VAL A 220 7.18 20.50 0.27
CA VAL A 220 6.11 19.77 0.97
C VAL A 220 4.97 20.69 1.41
N CYS A 221 3.74 20.38 1.01
CA CYS A 221 2.54 20.89 1.66
C CYS A 221 2.20 20.01 2.88
N ARG A 222 2.10 20.65 4.06
CA ARG A 222 1.80 19.99 5.33
C ARG A 222 0.30 20.10 5.61
N ALA A 223 -0.45 19.03 5.34
CA ALA A 223 -1.92 19.08 5.32
C ALA A 223 -2.57 19.17 6.71
N TRP A 224 -1.82 18.88 7.79
CA TRP A 224 -2.32 19.02 9.16
C TRP A 224 -2.25 20.47 9.68
N THR A 225 -1.56 21.37 8.97
CA THR A 225 -1.45 22.80 9.34
C THR A 225 -1.91 23.74 8.23
N ASN A 226 -2.18 23.23 7.03
CA ASN A 226 -2.54 24.05 5.86
C ASN A 226 -3.62 23.36 5.06
N HIS A 227 -4.38 24.15 4.30
CA HIS A 227 -5.23 23.61 3.24
C HIS A 227 -4.37 23.11 2.08
N CYS A 228 -4.25 21.80 1.93
CA CYS A 228 -3.55 21.16 0.81
C CYS A 228 -4.56 20.40 -0.06
N LYS A 229 -4.51 20.59 -1.37
CA LYS A 229 -5.17 19.67 -2.31
C LYS A 229 -4.60 18.26 -2.11
N LEU A 230 -5.40 17.22 -2.38
CA LEU A 230 -5.00 15.81 -2.24
C LEU A 230 -4.53 15.45 -0.81
N SER A 231 -5.16 16.03 0.21
CA SER A 231 -4.87 15.72 1.62
C SER A 231 -5.37 14.34 2.07
N GLY A 232 -6.13 13.61 1.24
CA GLY A 232 -6.57 12.26 1.55
C GLY A 232 -7.59 12.15 2.70
N GLN A 233 -8.30 13.23 3.06
CA GLN A 233 -9.30 13.22 4.15
C GLN A 233 -10.50 12.29 3.89
N THR A 234 -10.77 11.97 2.62
CA THR A 234 -11.83 11.04 2.20
C THR A 234 -11.35 9.60 2.01
N ASN A 235 -10.05 9.37 2.17
CA ASN A 235 -9.42 8.06 1.99
C ASN A 235 -10.01 7.02 2.94
N LYS A 236 -10.46 5.87 2.42
CA LYS A 236 -11.15 4.86 3.22
C LYS A 236 -10.25 4.19 4.24
N GLN A 237 -9.00 3.89 3.89
CA GLN A 237 -8.05 3.28 4.82
C GLN A 237 -7.59 4.28 5.89
N GLY A 238 -7.43 5.55 5.52
CA GLY A 238 -7.13 6.63 6.46
C GLY A 238 -8.26 6.91 7.46
N ARG A 239 -9.52 6.83 7.03
CA ARG A 239 -10.69 6.90 7.92
C ARG A 239 -10.75 5.73 8.89
N LEU A 240 -10.57 4.51 8.38
CA LEU A 240 -10.50 3.32 9.24
C LEU A 240 -9.39 3.43 10.30
N ALA A 241 -8.22 3.92 9.91
CA ALA A 241 -7.13 4.14 10.86
C ALA A 241 -7.49 5.20 11.92
N ALA A 242 -8.18 6.28 11.54
CA ALA A 242 -8.68 7.27 12.49
C ALA A 242 -9.73 6.68 13.45
N GLU A 243 -10.66 5.88 12.95
CA GLU A 243 -11.69 5.19 13.76
C GLU A 243 -11.09 4.20 14.77
N GLN A 244 -9.91 3.65 14.47
CA GLN A 244 -9.20 2.67 15.31
C GLN A 244 -7.99 3.26 16.04
N ASP A 245 -7.87 4.59 16.12
CA ASP A 245 -6.75 5.30 16.74
C ASP A 245 -5.36 4.80 16.28
N THR A 246 -5.28 4.32 15.05
CA THR A 246 -4.06 3.78 14.45
C THR A 246 -3.38 4.85 13.59
N ARG A 247 -2.05 4.90 13.66
CA ARG A 247 -1.26 5.89 12.93
C ARG A 247 -1.33 5.63 11.41
N PHE A 248 -1.65 6.68 10.65
CA PHE A 248 -1.73 6.63 9.19
C PHE A 248 -1.10 7.88 8.57
N LEU A 249 -0.30 7.69 7.51
CA LEU A 249 0.22 8.76 6.67
C LEU A 249 -0.26 8.60 5.23
N HIS A 250 -0.82 9.66 4.67
CA HIS A 250 -1.12 9.79 3.26
C HIS A 250 -0.04 10.66 2.61
N VAL A 251 0.64 10.11 1.59
CA VAL A 251 1.79 10.76 0.96
C VAL A 251 1.58 10.82 -0.55
N GLU A 252 1.38 12.03 -1.03
CA GLU A 252 1.32 12.37 -2.46
C GLU A 252 2.70 12.82 -2.94
N LEU A 253 3.13 12.34 -4.11
CA LEU A 253 4.40 12.75 -4.72
C LEU A 253 4.20 13.14 -6.19
N SER A 254 4.79 14.26 -6.57
CA SER A 254 4.72 14.75 -7.94
C SER A 254 5.41 13.80 -8.93
N ARG A 255 5.05 13.93 -10.21
CA ARG A 255 5.66 13.12 -11.27
C ARG A 255 7.16 13.38 -11.35
N SER A 256 7.64 14.61 -11.21
CA SER A 256 9.07 14.93 -11.25
C SER A 256 9.88 14.31 -10.09
N VAL A 257 9.26 14.07 -8.92
CA VAL A 257 9.90 13.30 -7.84
C VAL A 257 9.94 11.81 -8.19
N ARG A 258 8.81 11.24 -8.60
CA ARG A 258 8.68 9.82 -8.91
C ARG A 258 9.49 9.39 -10.14
N ALA A 259 9.61 10.25 -11.15
CA ALA A 259 10.35 9.93 -12.38
C ALA A 259 11.88 9.93 -12.21
N SER A 260 12.39 10.65 -11.20
CA SER A 260 13.83 10.80 -10.98
C SER A 260 14.36 9.73 -10.02
N PRO A 261 15.27 8.83 -10.46
CA PRO A 261 15.82 7.79 -9.58
C PRO A 261 16.46 8.34 -8.30
N ARG A 262 17.13 9.50 -8.41
CA ARG A 262 17.74 10.20 -7.27
C ARG A 262 16.68 10.74 -6.31
N ARG A 263 15.67 11.47 -6.81
CA ARG A 263 14.63 12.07 -5.96
C ARG A 263 13.73 11.01 -5.34
N MET A 264 13.37 9.97 -6.08
CA MET A 264 12.62 8.82 -5.54
C MET A 264 13.39 8.10 -4.43
N THR A 265 14.70 7.88 -4.61
CA THR A 265 15.54 7.31 -3.53
C THR A 265 15.54 8.21 -2.30
N GLY A 266 15.70 9.53 -2.49
CA GLY A 266 15.59 10.49 -1.39
C GLY A 266 14.22 10.45 -0.68
N ALA A 267 13.12 10.39 -1.42
CA ALA A 267 11.78 10.27 -0.83
C ALA A 267 11.63 8.97 -0.03
N ALA A 268 12.10 7.84 -0.57
CA ALA A 268 12.08 6.55 0.12
C ALA A 268 12.92 6.56 1.41
N GLU A 269 14.10 7.20 1.40
CA GLU A 269 14.93 7.37 2.59
C GLU A 269 14.25 8.24 3.65
N ALA A 270 13.55 9.31 3.24
CA ALA A 270 12.79 10.13 4.18
C ALA A 270 11.68 9.33 4.86
N ILE A 271 10.97 8.48 4.10
CA ILE A 271 9.96 7.55 4.63
C ILE A 271 10.62 6.51 5.55
N THR A 272 11.80 6.02 5.19
CA THR A 272 12.57 5.03 5.97
C THR A 272 12.88 5.51 7.38
N VAL A 273 13.12 6.81 7.57
CA VAL A 273 13.33 7.38 8.91
C VAL A 273 12.11 7.15 9.81
N VAL A 274 10.91 7.33 9.29
CA VAL A 274 9.64 7.11 10.03
C VAL A 274 9.43 5.63 10.29
N THR A 275 9.54 4.78 9.26
CA THR A 275 9.28 3.34 9.41
C THR A 275 10.31 2.66 10.31
N THR A 276 11.57 3.11 10.33
CA THR A 276 12.58 2.67 11.31
C THR A 276 12.16 2.98 12.74
N GLY A 277 11.56 4.16 12.98
CA GLY A 277 11.01 4.52 14.28
C GLY A 277 9.89 3.57 14.72
N TRP A 278 8.97 3.25 13.80
CA TRP A 278 7.88 2.31 14.06
C TRP A 278 8.37 0.88 14.33
N SER A 279 9.37 0.40 13.59
CA SER A 279 9.97 -0.93 13.81
C SER A 279 10.60 -1.06 15.21
N LYS A 280 11.23 0.01 15.71
CA LYS A 280 11.87 0.01 17.04
C LYS A 280 10.87 0.09 18.18
N ALA A 281 9.86 0.96 18.07
CA ALA A 281 8.87 1.19 19.12
C ALA A 281 8.12 -0.10 19.52
N GLN A 282 7.76 -0.93 18.54
CA GLN A 282 7.06 -2.19 18.83
C GLN A 282 7.97 -3.31 19.37
N SER A 283 9.28 -3.22 19.14
CA SER A 283 10.24 -4.15 19.74
C SER A 283 10.37 -3.91 21.24
N GLN A 284 10.28 -2.65 21.67
CA GLN A 284 10.32 -2.25 23.08
C GLN A 284 9.04 -2.65 23.83
N SER A 285 7.87 -2.50 23.22
CA SER A 285 6.61 -2.93 23.85
C SER A 285 6.54 -4.44 24.06
N GLN A 286 7.05 -5.25 23.12
CA GLN A 286 7.11 -6.71 23.27
C GLN A 286 8.13 -7.16 24.33
N SER A 287 9.30 -6.50 24.42
CA SER A 287 10.29 -6.83 25.47
C SER A 287 9.82 -6.50 26.89
N GLN A 288 8.89 -5.55 27.06
CA GLN A 288 8.30 -5.19 28.35
C GLN A 288 7.10 -6.06 28.73
N SER A 289 6.65 -6.95 27.84
CA SER A 289 5.47 -7.81 28.01
C SER A 289 5.80 -9.25 28.41
N LEU A 290 7.08 -9.60 28.54
CA LEU A 290 7.54 -10.93 28.96
C LEU A 290 7.93 -10.86 30.45
N PRO A 291 7.38 -11.74 31.32
CA PRO A 291 7.73 -11.80 32.73
C PRO A 291 9.15 -12.31 32.97
#